data_AF-A0A1J1J274-F1
#
_entry.id   AF-A0A1J1J274-F1
#
_cell.length_a   1.000
_cell.length_b   1.000
_cell.length_c   1.000
_cell.angle_alpha   90.00
_cell.angle_beta   90.00
_cell.angle_gamma   90.00
#
_symmetry.space_group_name_H-M   'P 1'
#
loop_
_entity.id
_entity.type
_entity.pdbx_description
1 polymer ?
#
loop_
_entity_poly.entity_id
_entity_poly.type
_entity_poly.pdbx_seq_one_letter_code
_entity_poly.pdbx_strand_id
1 'polypeptide(L)'
;MGLLIYLAAIALYLFYKWATSTYDYFEKQGISFKKPTFLIGTNGNIFSRRKNFMQLIDEWYYEFQNEKHFCSTFPLKFNALNVCRVSGLFEFRLPVLFLRDPKIVKQMAVKDFDYFMDHRGFEANSKTQIPLEFDNVPFNVKTKIGIWLSLKPRNN
;
A
#
# COMPACT_ATOMS: atom_id res chain seq x y z
N MET A 1 -37.06 -8.57 -21.50
CA MET A 1 -35.76 -7.88 -21.66
C MET A 1 -35.64 -6.60 -20.83
N GLY A 2 -36.64 -5.70 -20.80
CA GLY A 2 -36.55 -4.43 -20.04
C GLY A 2 -36.31 -4.56 -18.52
N LEU A 3 -36.94 -5.52 -17.85
CA LEU A 3 -36.75 -5.77 -16.41
C LEU A 3 -35.30 -6.14 -16.05
N LEU A 4 -34.64 -6.93 -16.90
CA LEU A 4 -33.25 -7.35 -16.68
C LEU A 4 -32.28 -6.17 -16.81
N ILE A 5 -32.55 -5.25 -17.75
CA ILE A 5 -31.74 -4.03 -17.93
C ILE A 5 -31.89 -3.12 -16.70
N TYR A 6 -33.11 -2.99 -16.16
CA TYR A 6 -33.36 -2.20 -14.96
C TYR A 6 -32.67 -2.78 -13.71
N LEU A 7 -32.75 -4.10 -13.53
CA LEU A 7 -32.04 -4.80 -12.44
C LEU A 7 -30.52 -4.66 -12.57
N ALA A 8 -29.97 -4.79 -13.79
CA ALA A 8 -28.55 -4.60 -14.03
C ALA A 8 -28.10 -3.16 -13.73
N ALA A 9 -28.90 -2.15 -14.09
CA ALA A 9 -28.60 -0.76 -13.80
C ALA A 9 -28.59 -0.47 -12.28
N ILE A 10 -29.56 -1.02 -11.53
CA ILE A 10 -29.59 -0.91 -10.06
C ILE A 10 -28.37 -1.60 -9.45
N ALA A 11 -28.06 -2.82 -9.88
CA ALA A 11 -26.89 -3.55 -9.37
C ALA A 11 -25.60 -2.78 -9.62
N LEU A 12 -25.44 -2.17 -10.80
CA LEU A 12 -24.26 -1.37 -11.15
C LEU A 12 -24.18 -0.08 -10.34
N TYR A 13 -25.31 0.59 -10.08
CA TYR A 13 -25.38 1.75 -9.19
C TYR A 13 -25.01 1.40 -7.74
N LEU A 14 -25.57 0.31 -7.21
CA LEU A 14 -25.25 -0.17 -5.86
C LEU A 14 -23.77 -0.58 -5.75
N PHE A 15 -23.24 -1.25 -6.78
CA PHE A 15 -21.84 -1.60 -6.85
C PHE A 15 -20.93 -0.36 -6.88
N TYR A 16 -21.29 0.65 -7.69
CA TYR A 16 -20.58 1.92 -7.72
C TYR A 16 -20.57 2.60 -6.35
N LYS A 17 -21.74 2.70 -5.70
CA LYS A 17 -21.88 3.30 -4.37
C LYS A 17 -21.09 2.54 -3.31
N TRP A 18 -21.12 1.21 -3.34
CA TRP A 18 -20.33 0.37 -2.44
C TRP A 18 -18.82 0.58 -2.67
N ALA A 19 -18.38 0.63 -3.92
CA ALA A 19 -16.96 0.79 -4.24
C ALA A 19 -16.41 2.16 -3.82
N THR A 20 -17.19 3.24 -3.93
CA THR A 20 -16.74 4.62 -3.60
C THR A 20 -17.08 5.06 -2.17
N SER A 21 -17.82 4.25 -1.40
CA SER A 21 -18.30 4.63 -0.07
C SER A 21 -17.22 4.94 0.96
N THR A 22 -15.96 4.55 0.73
CA THR A 22 -14.85 4.74 1.67
C THR A 22 -13.99 5.96 1.34
N TYR A 23 -14.20 6.61 0.18
CA TYR A 23 -13.32 7.65 -0.34
C TYR A 23 -13.41 8.98 0.41
N ASP A 24 -14.38 9.12 1.30
CA ASP A 24 -14.57 10.28 2.17
C ASP A 24 -13.86 10.14 3.53
N TYR A 25 -13.15 9.03 3.78
CA TYR A 25 -12.51 8.74 5.07
C TYR A 25 -11.55 9.85 5.53
N PHE A 26 -10.60 10.24 4.67
CA PHE A 26 -9.62 11.28 5.00
C PHE A 26 -10.20 12.69 4.95
N GLU A 27 -11.22 12.92 4.10
CA GLU A 27 -11.93 14.20 4.02
C GLU A 27 -12.62 14.52 5.35
N LYS A 28 -13.29 13.52 5.95
CA LYS A 28 -13.93 13.63 7.28
C LYS A 28 -12.93 13.90 8.41
N GLN A 29 -11.69 13.44 8.26
CA GLN A 29 -10.62 13.59 9.26
C GLN A 29 -9.78 14.86 9.04
N GLY A 30 -10.00 15.61 7.95
CA GLY A 30 -9.18 16.77 7.61
C GLY A 30 -7.73 16.43 7.25
N ILE A 31 -7.47 15.20 6.80
CA ILE A 31 -6.14 14.73 6.40
C ILE A 31 -5.96 14.93 4.89
N SER A 32 -4.82 15.48 4.45
CA SER A 32 -4.52 15.61 3.02
C SER A 32 -4.42 14.25 2.36
N PHE A 33 -5.18 14.02 1.29
CA PHE A 33 -5.17 12.75 0.57
C PHE A 33 -5.36 12.94 -0.92
N LYS A 34 -4.80 12.03 -1.70
CA LYS A 34 -4.99 12.01 -3.15
C LYS A 34 -6.28 11.31 -3.51
N LYS A 35 -7.16 12.00 -4.25
CA LYS A 35 -8.47 11.46 -4.65
C LYS A 35 -8.30 10.11 -5.37
N PRO A 36 -8.92 9.04 -4.85
CA PRO A 36 -8.85 7.73 -5.49
C PRO A 36 -9.65 7.68 -6.79
N THR A 37 -9.17 6.86 -7.72
CA THR A 37 -9.91 6.47 -8.93
C THR A 37 -10.78 5.25 -8.62
N PHE A 38 -11.95 5.16 -9.24
CA PHE A 38 -12.88 4.05 -9.07
C PHE A 38 -12.20 2.67 -9.19
N LEU A 39 -12.46 1.80 -8.22
CA LEU A 39 -11.89 0.46 -8.01
C LEU A 39 -10.39 0.38 -7.78
N ILE A 40 -9.58 1.27 -8.35
CA ILE A 40 -8.12 1.16 -8.31
C ILE A 40 -7.53 1.90 -7.09
N GLY A 41 -8.26 2.86 -6.52
CA GLY A 41 -7.74 3.72 -5.47
C GLY A 41 -6.78 4.77 -6.04
N THR A 42 -5.81 5.19 -5.24
CA THR A 42 -4.77 6.17 -5.61
C THR A 42 -3.76 5.60 -6.62
N ASN A 43 -3.67 4.27 -6.75
CA ASN A 43 -2.63 3.55 -7.48
C ASN A 43 -2.94 3.32 -8.98
N GLY A 44 -3.75 4.19 -9.61
CA GLY A 44 -4.20 4.10 -11.00
C GLY A 44 -3.11 3.69 -12.01
N ASN A 45 -1.94 4.30 -11.85
CA ASN A 45 -0.83 4.17 -12.78
C ASN A 45 -0.07 2.83 -12.68
N ILE A 46 -0.20 2.07 -11.59
CA ILE A 46 0.39 0.72 -11.46
C ILE A 46 -0.23 -0.22 -12.49
N PHE A 47 -1.56 -0.19 -12.62
CA PHE A 47 -2.29 -1.05 -13.54
C PHE A 47 -2.04 -0.69 -15.00
N SER A 48 -1.71 0.57 -15.29
CA SER A 48 -1.32 1.01 -16.62
C SER A 48 0.09 0.52 -17.04
N ARG A 49 0.85 -0.15 -16.14
CA ARG A 49 2.26 -0.56 -16.33
C ARG A 49 3.21 0.56 -16.76
N ARG A 50 2.80 1.82 -16.62
CA ARG A 50 3.61 3.00 -16.97
C ARG A 50 4.63 3.33 -15.89
N LYS A 51 4.34 2.95 -14.64
CA LYS A 51 5.15 3.26 -13.47
C LYS A 51 5.27 2.05 -12.57
N ASN A 52 6.45 1.83 -12.01
CA ASN A 52 6.63 0.83 -10.96
C ASN A 52 6.24 1.42 -9.58
N PHE A 53 6.11 0.54 -8.57
CA PHE A 53 5.70 0.96 -7.23
C PHE A 53 6.68 1.96 -6.58
N MET A 54 7.99 1.81 -6.82
CA MET A 54 9.00 2.73 -6.27
C MET A 54 8.89 4.13 -6.88
N GLN A 55 8.61 4.23 -8.17
CA GLN A 55 8.34 5.50 -8.85
C GLN A 55 7.09 6.19 -8.29
N LEU A 56 6.08 5.43 -7.86
CA LEU A 56 4.91 6.01 -7.23
C LEU A 56 5.16 6.52 -5.82
N ILE A 57 5.99 5.83 -5.04
CA ILE A 57 6.41 6.31 -3.72
C ILE A 57 7.13 7.66 -3.87
N ASP A 58 8.04 7.76 -4.86
CA ASP A 58 8.77 8.99 -5.16
C ASP A 58 7.81 10.13 -5.57
N GLU A 59 6.83 9.83 -6.42
CA GLU A 59 5.79 10.79 -6.81
C GLU A 59 4.95 11.26 -5.63
N TRP A 60 4.48 10.36 -4.78
CA TRP A 60 3.72 10.74 -3.59
C TRP A 60 4.56 11.61 -2.65
N TYR A 61 5.85 11.29 -2.51
CA TYR A 61 6.75 12.05 -1.67
C TYR A 61 6.83 13.52 -2.10
N TYR A 62 6.97 13.81 -3.40
CA TYR A 62 7.04 15.18 -3.92
C TYR A 62 5.68 15.86 -4.11
N GLU A 63 4.65 15.14 -4.58
CA GLU A 63 3.31 15.70 -4.77
C GLU A 63 2.75 16.25 -3.44
N PHE A 64 2.80 15.47 -2.37
CA PHE A 64 2.36 15.91 -1.05
C PHE A 64 3.27 16.94 -0.40
N GLN A 65 4.48 17.17 -0.91
CA GLN A 65 5.35 18.27 -0.47
C GLN A 65 4.90 19.62 -1.04
N ASN A 66 4.39 19.61 -2.28
CA ASN A 66 4.02 20.80 -3.02
C ASN A 66 2.56 21.22 -2.78
N GLU A 67 1.70 20.31 -2.30
CA GLU A 67 0.34 20.60 -1.88
C GLU A 67 0.30 21.39 -0.56
N LYS A 68 0.55 22.70 -0.64
CA LYS A 68 0.43 23.65 0.48
C LYS A 68 -1.01 23.78 1.01
N HIS A 69 -2.01 23.41 0.20
CA HIS A 69 -3.42 23.80 0.40
C HIS A 69 -4.22 22.92 1.36
N PHE A 70 -3.74 21.72 1.71
CA PHE A 70 -4.50 20.80 2.56
C PHE A 70 -3.70 20.30 3.76
N CYS A 71 -2.55 20.93 4.01
CA CYS A 71 -1.70 20.66 5.16
C CYS A 71 -2.24 21.29 6.46
N SER A 72 -3.53 21.17 6.70
CA SER A 72 -4.22 21.84 7.79
C SER A 72 -5.13 20.84 8.47
N THR A 73 -4.67 20.29 9.60
CA THR A 73 -5.53 19.90 10.74
C THR A 73 -4.68 19.62 11.99
N PHE A 74 -3.40 19.23 11.85
CA PHE A 74 -2.45 19.24 12.98
C PHE A 74 -1.50 20.43 12.86
N PRO A 75 -1.80 21.59 13.50
CA PRO A 75 -0.78 22.61 13.70
C PRO A 75 0.18 22.09 14.77
N LEU A 76 1.11 21.21 14.38
CA LEU A 76 2.38 21.15 15.09
C LEU A 76 3.09 22.47 14.76
N LYS A 77 2.81 23.46 15.61
CA LYS A 77 3.13 24.90 15.58
C LYS A 77 4.63 25.25 15.46
N PHE A 78 5.47 24.30 15.07
CA PHE A 78 6.91 24.38 14.99
C PHE A 78 7.39 23.65 13.72
N ASN A 79 7.22 24.27 12.55
CA ASN A 79 8.30 24.39 11.57
C ASN A 79 7.86 25.31 10.41
N ALA A 80 8.75 26.21 10.00
CA ALA A 80 8.58 27.14 8.88
C ALA A 80 8.57 26.46 7.48
N LEU A 81 8.29 25.16 7.44
CA LEU A 81 8.30 24.29 6.26
C LEU A 81 6.91 23.68 6.15
N ASN A 82 6.10 24.20 5.22
CA ASN A 82 4.74 23.72 4.88
C ASN A 82 4.79 22.33 4.22
N VAL A 83 5.25 21.31 4.96
CA VAL A 83 5.39 19.93 4.47
C VAL A 83 4.45 19.02 5.25
N CYS A 84 3.57 18.30 4.55
CA CYS A 84 2.63 17.39 5.19
C CYS A 84 3.32 16.16 5.76
N ARG A 85 3.40 16.11 7.08
CA ARG A 85 4.04 15.02 7.81
C ARG A 85 3.33 13.68 7.60
N VAL A 86 2.02 13.75 7.36
CA VAL A 86 1.11 12.63 7.15
C VAL A 86 0.19 12.96 5.97
N SER A 87 0.02 11.99 5.07
CA SER A 87 -0.90 12.07 3.93
C SER A 87 -1.70 10.78 3.82
N GLY A 88 -2.92 10.85 3.30
CA GLY A 88 -3.79 9.72 3.03
C GLY A 88 -3.65 9.22 1.60
N LEU A 89 -3.67 7.91 1.45
CA LEU A 89 -3.73 7.18 0.19
C LEU A 89 -4.86 6.16 0.28
N PHE A 90 -5.40 5.76 -0.86
CA PHE A 90 -6.37 4.66 -0.90
C PHE A 90 -5.80 3.53 -1.75
N GLU A 91 -5.69 2.35 -1.16
CA GLU A 91 -5.45 1.13 -1.91
C GLU A 91 -6.79 0.44 -2.12
N PHE A 92 -7.30 0.50 -3.35
CA PHE A 92 -8.68 0.11 -3.65
C PHE A 92 -9.68 0.88 -2.77
N ARG A 93 -10.25 0.22 -1.75
CA ARG A 93 -11.19 0.78 -0.76
C ARG A 93 -10.56 1.01 0.61
N LEU A 94 -9.33 0.55 0.81
CA LEU A 94 -8.62 0.58 2.10
C LEU A 94 -7.91 1.94 2.26
N PRO A 95 -8.26 2.75 3.27
CA PRO A 95 -7.48 3.94 3.60
C PRO A 95 -6.12 3.56 4.18
N VAL A 96 -5.06 4.17 3.67
CA VAL A 96 -3.65 3.95 4.05
C VAL A 96 -3.01 5.29 4.38
N LEU A 97 -2.30 5.35 5.50
CA LEU A 97 -1.53 6.54 5.88
C LEU A 97 -0.11 6.45 5.32
N PHE A 98 0.29 7.49 4.60
CA PHE A 98 1.64 7.72 4.12
C PHE A 98 2.38 8.66 5.08
N LEU A 99 3.40 8.12 5.76
CA LEU A 99 4.17 8.82 6.78
C LEU A 99 5.50 9.30 6.22
N ARG A 100 5.81 10.58 6.39
CA ARG A 100 7.09 11.18 5.96
C ARG A 100 7.97 11.68 7.11
N ASP A 101 7.37 12.05 8.24
CA ASP A 101 8.14 12.57 9.38
C ASP A 101 8.84 11.42 10.12
N PRO A 102 10.19 11.38 10.17
CA PRO A 102 10.92 10.32 10.85
C PRO A 102 10.63 10.28 12.35
N LYS A 103 10.18 11.39 12.96
CA LYS A 103 9.77 11.40 14.37
C LYS A 103 8.51 10.55 14.60
N ILE A 104 7.55 10.65 13.69
CA ILE A 104 6.30 9.86 13.74
C ILE A 104 6.62 8.40 13.48
N VAL A 105 7.43 8.11 12.46
CA VAL A 105 7.88 6.74 12.17
C VAL A 105 8.61 6.13 13.36
N LYS A 106 9.54 6.86 13.99
CA LYS A 106 10.25 6.41 15.19
C LYS A 106 9.30 6.15 16.36
N GLN A 107 8.30 7.02 16.55
CA GLN A 107 7.31 6.82 17.60
C GLN A 107 6.52 5.53 17.34
N MET A 108 5.99 5.36 16.13
CA MET A 108 5.20 4.20 15.72
C MET A 108 6.00 2.89 15.81
N ALA A 109 7.25 2.91 15.36
CA ALA A 109 8.11 1.72 15.29
C ALA A 109 8.81 1.35 16.60
N VAL A 110 8.88 2.27 17.58
CA VAL A 110 9.63 2.04 18.83
C VAL A 110 8.77 2.18 20.08
N LYS A 111 8.06 3.29 20.23
CA LYS A 111 7.29 3.57 21.45
C LYS A 111 5.93 2.89 21.44
N ASP A 112 5.26 2.98 20.31
CA ASP A 112 3.89 2.51 20.13
C ASP A 112 3.84 1.19 19.36
N PHE A 113 4.96 0.45 19.28
CA PHE A 113 5.11 -0.76 18.47
C PHE A 113 4.03 -1.81 18.77
N ASP A 114 3.64 -1.94 20.04
CA ASP A 114 2.61 -2.90 20.48
C ASP A 114 1.23 -2.67 19.82
N TYR A 115 0.96 -1.45 19.32
CA TYR A 115 -0.26 -1.13 18.57
C TYR A 115 -0.15 -1.43 17.06
N PHE A 116 1.05 -1.70 16.55
CA PHE A 116 1.35 -1.89 15.12
C PHE A 116 2.03 -3.23 14.83
N MET A 117 1.65 -4.29 15.56
CA MET A 117 2.19 -5.64 15.38
C MET A 117 1.72 -6.33 14.10
N ASP A 118 0.56 -5.91 13.57
CA ASP A 118 0.02 -6.45 12.31
C ASP A 118 0.74 -5.86 11.11
N HIS A 119 1.75 -6.57 10.63
CA HIS A 119 2.43 -6.24 9.38
C HIS A 119 1.69 -6.87 8.21
N ARG A 120 1.59 -6.15 7.08
CA ARG A 120 1.22 -6.76 5.81
C ARG A 120 2.34 -7.70 5.37
N GLY A 121 2.26 -8.94 5.82
CA GLY A 121 3.27 -9.96 5.57
C GLY A 121 2.99 -10.77 4.31
N PHE A 122 4.07 -11.21 3.67
CA PHE A 122 4.03 -12.43 2.87
C PHE A 122 4.17 -13.59 3.86
N GLU A 123 3.06 -14.25 4.21
CA GLU A 123 3.14 -15.43 5.06
C GLU A 123 3.79 -16.58 4.29
N ALA A 124 4.85 -17.15 4.87
CA ALA A 124 5.46 -18.35 4.32
C ALA A 124 4.49 -19.52 4.49
N ASN A 125 3.84 -19.92 3.39
CA ASN A 125 3.11 -21.16 3.25
C ASN A 125 4.05 -22.38 3.50
N SER A 126 3.51 -23.52 3.92
CA SER A 126 4.28 -24.78 4.03
C SER A 126 4.96 -25.19 2.70
N LYS A 127 4.44 -24.74 1.54
CA LYS A 127 5.10 -24.87 0.22
C LYS A 127 6.30 -23.95 0.00
N THR A 128 6.51 -22.95 0.85
CA THR A 128 7.61 -21.98 0.80
C THR A 128 8.67 -22.18 1.90
N GLN A 129 8.65 -23.32 2.62
CA GLN A 129 9.75 -23.76 3.50
C GLN A 129 11.03 -24.17 2.75
N ILE A 130 11.05 -24.00 1.42
CA ILE A 130 12.18 -24.29 0.55
C ILE A 130 13.13 -23.08 0.62
N PRO A 131 14.45 -23.26 0.78
CA PRO A 131 15.39 -22.14 0.75
C PRO A 131 15.22 -21.35 -0.56
N LEU A 132 14.94 -20.06 -0.40
CA LEU A 132 14.71 -19.11 -1.49
C LEU A 132 16.03 -18.44 -1.87
N GLU A 133 16.30 -18.34 -3.18
CA GLU A 133 17.46 -17.64 -3.72
C GLU A 133 16.98 -16.52 -4.67
N PHE A 134 17.66 -15.36 -4.64
CA PHE A 134 17.38 -14.27 -5.57
C PHE A 134 17.84 -14.68 -6.97
N ASP A 135 16.97 -14.55 -7.96
CA ASP A 135 17.31 -14.83 -9.36
C ASP A 135 18.17 -13.68 -9.93
N ASN A 136 18.79 -13.89 -11.10
CA ASN A 136 19.63 -12.89 -11.78
C ASN A 136 18.83 -11.66 -12.28
N VAL A 137 17.53 -11.62 -12.01
CA VAL A 137 16.63 -10.48 -12.23
C VAL A 137 16.24 -9.88 -10.88
N PRO A 138 16.47 -8.56 -10.66
CA PRO A 138 16.10 -7.90 -9.41
C PRO A 138 14.62 -8.10 -9.10
N PHE A 139 14.31 -8.39 -7.83
CA PHE A 139 12.96 -8.61 -7.29
C PHE A 139 12.23 -9.89 -7.75
N ASN A 140 12.94 -10.84 -8.36
CA ASN A 140 12.41 -12.17 -8.61
C ASN A 140 13.10 -13.20 -7.70
N VAL A 141 12.32 -14.07 -7.07
CA VAL A 141 12.79 -15.09 -6.14
C VAL A 141 12.36 -16.46 -6.67
N LYS A 142 13.32 -17.37 -6.86
CA LYS A 142 13.06 -18.72 -7.34
C LYS A 142 13.24 -19.76 -6.24
N THR A 143 12.46 -20.85 -6.35
CA THR A 143 12.53 -22.01 -5.45
C THR A 143 13.75 -22.87 -5.81
N LYS A 144 14.64 -23.13 -4.83
CA LYS A 144 15.76 -24.08 -5.01
C LYS A 144 15.30 -25.49 -4.66
N ILE A 145 15.02 -26.32 -5.66
CA ILE A 145 14.67 -27.75 -5.45
C ILE A 145 15.94 -28.46 -4.94
N GLY A 146 15.99 -28.81 -3.65
CA GLY A 146 17.12 -29.55 -3.07
C GLY A 146 16.93 -31.06 -3.20
N ILE A 147 17.95 -31.77 -3.71
CA ILE A 147 18.11 -33.22 -3.56
C ILE A 147 19.22 -33.44 -2.52
N TRP A 148 18.94 -34.22 -1.47
CA TRP A 148 19.94 -34.57 -0.47
C TRP A 148 20.70 -35.83 -0.91
N LEU A 149 21.97 -35.68 -1.29
CA LEU A 149 22.90 -36.79 -1.49
C LEU A 149 23.80 -36.91 -0.25
N SER A 150 23.58 -37.97 0.55
CA SER A 150 24.50 -38.34 1.62
C SER A 150 25.58 -39.25 1.04
N LEU A 151 26.79 -38.71 0.87
CA LEU A 151 27.96 -39.50 0.52
C LEU A 151 28.49 -40.19 1.78
N LYS A 152 28.35 -41.52 1.86
CA LYS A 152 29.09 -42.31 2.83
C LYS A 152 30.51 -42.56 2.29
N PRO A 153 31.56 -42.45 3.12
CA PRO A 153 32.88 -42.88 2.71
C PRO A 153 32.85 -44.39 2.41
N ARG A 154 33.51 -44.80 1.33
CA ARG A 154 33.67 -46.22 0.99
C ARG A 154 34.54 -46.87 2.05
N ASN A 155 34.02 -47.86 2.76
CA ASN A 155 34.86 -48.70 3.62
C ASN A 155 35.66 -49.67 2.73
N ASN A 156 36.98 -49.44 2.71
CA ASN A 156 38.07 -50.14 2.02
C ASN A 156 38.06 -50.10 0.47
#